data_AF-A0A523GC92-F1
#
_entry.id   AF-A0A523GC92-F1
#
_cell.length_a   1.000
_cell.length_b   1.000
_cell.length_c   1.000
_cell.angle_alpha   90.00
_cell.angle_beta   90.00
_cell.angle_gamma   90.00
#
_symmetry.space_group_name_H-M   'P 1'
#
loop_
_entity.id
_entity.type
_entity.pdbx_description
1 polymer ?
#
loop_
_entity_poly.entity_id
_entity_poly.type
_entity_poly.pdbx_seq_one_letter_code
_entity_poly.pdbx_strand_id
1 'polypeptide(L)'
;MGHYWVLDLPKTKGGADQYVKMPAHLVEEIEHHLSHYDISSGPVWRSVSNRNRHGRLSMESVYQIVKRTAITAGLPEIGAHTLRHTGCTLAIEAGASLQQVQTHARHKNIETTMVYIHQRDRLRDSAADFIHVKADKPSSEESE
;
A
#
# COMPACT_ATOMS: atom_id res chain seq x y z
N MET A 1 -25.68 3.99 -15.54
CA MET A 1 -25.23 4.48 -14.21
C MET A 1 -24.05 3.62 -13.78
N GLY A 2 -22.96 4.19 -13.27
CA GLY A 2 -21.79 3.40 -12.90
C GLY A 2 -22.05 2.59 -11.64
N HIS A 3 -21.86 1.28 -11.69
CA HIS A 3 -21.88 0.41 -10.52
C HIS A 3 -20.52 0.50 -9.82
N TYR A 4 -20.52 0.52 -8.48
CA TYR A 4 -19.30 0.41 -7.69
C TYR A 4 -19.48 -0.64 -6.61
N TRP A 5 -18.41 -1.39 -6.37
CA TRP A 5 -18.38 -2.42 -5.35
C TRP A 5 -17.79 -1.88 -4.06
N VAL A 6 -18.35 -2.30 -2.94
CA VAL A 6 -17.90 -1.90 -1.60
C VAL A 6 -17.76 -3.15 -0.76
N LEU A 7 -16.57 -3.35 -0.18
CA LEU A 7 -16.35 -4.33 0.87
C LEU A 7 -16.76 -3.72 2.21
N ASP A 8 -17.74 -4.35 2.86
CA ASP A 8 -18.13 -4.04 4.23
C ASP A 8 -17.26 -4.83 5.22
N LEU A 9 -16.75 -4.14 6.23
CA LEU A 9 -15.89 -4.68 7.27
C LEU A 9 -16.49 -4.40 8.64
N PRO A 10 -17.50 -5.19 9.04
CA PRO A 10 -18.11 -5.08 10.35
C PRO A 10 -17.12 -5.61 11.39
N LYS A 11 -16.87 -4.85 12.46
CA LYS A 11 -15.92 -5.14 13.56
C LYS A 11 -14.47 -4.76 13.30
N THR A 12 -14.22 -3.50 12.98
CA THR A 12 -12.85 -2.95 13.09
C THR A 12 -12.48 -2.67 14.55
N LYS A 13 -11.18 -2.61 14.86
CA LYS A 13 -10.64 -2.38 16.22
C LYS A 13 -11.19 -1.10 16.90
N GLY A 14 -11.80 -0.19 16.14
CA GLY A 14 -12.42 1.05 16.63
C GLY A 14 -13.94 1.01 16.80
N GLY A 15 -14.61 -0.13 16.57
CA GLY A 15 -16.06 -0.26 16.76
C GLY A 15 -16.93 0.38 15.68
N ALA A 16 -16.35 1.11 14.72
CA ALA A 16 -17.04 1.64 13.56
C ALA A 16 -16.93 0.70 12.36
N ASP A 17 -18.04 0.52 11.64
CA ASP A 17 -18.07 -0.16 10.35
C ASP A 17 -17.19 0.60 9.35
N GLN A 18 -16.52 -0.15 8.49
CA GLN A 18 -15.61 0.42 7.50
C GLN A 18 -15.93 -0.12 6.11
N TYR A 19 -15.96 0.80 5.16
CA TYR A 19 -16.27 0.51 3.77
C TYR A 19 -15.02 0.74 2.91
N VAL A 20 -14.73 -0.21 2.03
CA VAL A 20 -13.63 -0.08 1.06
C VAL A 20 -14.20 -0.21 -0.33
N LYS A 21 -14.12 0.85 -1.13
CA LYS A 21 -14.45 0.78 -2.55
C LYS A 21 -13.46 -0.16 -3.26
N MET A 22 -13.98 -1.10 -4.02
CA MET A 22 -13.19 -2.07 -4.77
C MET A 22 -13.33 -1.85 -6.28
N PRO A 23 -12.24 -2.02 -7.05
CA PRO A 23 -12.32 -2.16 -8.50
C PRO A 23 -13.15 -3.39 -8.89
N ALA A 24 -13.88 -3.32 -10.01
CA ALA A 24 -14.72 -4.43 -10.49
C ALA A 24 -13.92 -5.71 -10.73
N HIS A 25 -12.75 -5.61 -11.38
CA HIS A 25 -11.89 -6.78 -11.64
C HIS A 25 -11.49 -7.52 -10.35
N LEU A 26 -11.32 -6.83 -9.22
CA LEU A 26 -10.99 -7.48 -7.96
C LEU A 26 -12.19 -8.27 -7.41
N VAL A 27 -13.40 -7.78 -7.63
CA VAL A 27 -14.63 -8.50 -7.26
C VAL A 27 -14.80 -9.73 -8.11
N GLU A 28 -14.59 -9.62 -9.42
CA GLU A 28 -14.62 -10.75 -10.34
C GLU A 28 -13.64 -11.85 -9.92
N GLU A 29 -12.42 -11.50 -9.51
CA GLU A 29 -11.44 -12.46 -8.97
C GLU A 29 -11.88 -13.10 -7.64
N ILE A 30 -12.51 -12.33 -6.75
CA ILE A 30 -13.06 -12.87 -5.50
C ILE A 30 -14.22 -13.83 -5.80
N GLU A 31 -15.14 -13.45 -6.67
CA GLU A 31 -16.27 -14.29 -7.08
C GLU A 31 -15.81 -15.58 -7.75
N HIS A 32 -14.82 -15.50 -8.64
CA HIS A 32 -14.19 -16.66 -9.26
C HIS A 32 -13.56 -17.58 -8.19
N HIS A 33 -12.86 -17.03 -7.20
CA HIS A 33 -12.32 -17.82 -6.09
C HIS A 33 -13.43 -18.49 -5.27
N LEU A 34 -14.47 -17.75 -4.89
CA LEU A 34 -15.59 -18.27 -4.12
C LEU A 34 -16.28 -19.42 -4.86
N SER A 35 -16.49 -19.26 -6.18
CA SER A 35 -17.07 -20.31 -7.02
C SER A 35 -16.14 -21.52 -7.15
N HIS A 36 -14.84 -21.31 -7.34
CA HIS A 36 -13.86 -22.39 -7.51
C HIS A 36 -13.77 -23.31 -6.28
N TYR A 37 -13.92 -22.74 -5.08
CA TYR A 37 -13.84 -23.47 -3.81
C TYR A 37 -15.20 -23.74 -3.16
N ASP A 38 -16.31 -23.49 -3.87
CA ASP A 38 -17.69 -23.64 -3.38
C ASP A 38 -17.92 -22.97 -2.01
N ILE A 39 -17.48 -21.72 -1.89
CA ILE A 39 -17.56 -20.92 -0.68
C ILE A 39 -18.83 -20.07 -0.73
N SER A 40 -19.89 -20.54 -0.10
CA SER A 40 -21.16 -19.81 0.07
C SER A 40 -21.26 -19.05 1.39
N SER A 41 -20.43 -19.38 2.38
CA SER A 41 -20.44 -18.75 3.72
C SER A 41 -19.11 -18.87 4.45
N GLY A 42 -18.95 -18.07 5.50
CA GLY A 42 -17.76 -18.09 6.36
C GLY A 42 -16.58 -17.31 5.77
N PRO A 43 -15.33 -17.70 6.06
CA PRO A 43 -14.14 -16.99 5.56
C PRO A 43 -13.98 -17.15 4.05
N VAL A 44 -13.75 -16.02 3.36
CA VAL A 44 -13.34 -16.00 1.94
C VAL A 44 -12.00 -16.70 1.78
N TRP A 45 -10.98 -16.29 2.54
CA TRP A 45 -9.67 -16.92 2.53
C TRP A 45 -9.55 -17.98 3.62
N ARG A 46 -9.45 -19.23 3.19
CA ARG A 46 -9.46 -20.41 4.06
C ARG A 46 -8.08 -21.03 4.18
N SER A 47 -7.73 -21.47 5.39
CA SER A 47 -6.47 -22.16 5.67
C SER A 47 -6.53 -23.60 5.17
N VAL A 48 -5.43 -24.06 4.55
CA VAL A 48 -5.23 -25.45 4.12
C VAL A 48 -4.40 -26.27 5.12
N SER A 49 -3.98 -25.65 6.24
CA SER A 49 -3.19 -26.33 7.27
C SER A 49 -4.01 -27.40 8.00
N ASN A 50 -3.36 -28.47 8.46
CA ASN A 50 -4.04 -29.53 9.21
C ASN A 50 -4.63 -29.07 10.55
N ARG A 51 -4.10 -28.00 11.15
CA ARG A 51 -4.55 -27.47 12.45
C ARG A 51 -5.78 -26.55 12.38
N ASN A 52 -6.04 -25.96 11.21
CA ASN A 52 -7.11 -24.97 11.01
C ASN A 52 -7.67 -25.09 9.58
N ARG A 53 -7.93 -26.32 9.14
CA ARG A 53 -8.38 -26.58 7.77
C ARG A 53 -9.76 -25.96 7.57
N HIS A 54 -9.95 -25.24 6.46
CA HIS A 54 -11.15 -24.47 6.12
C HIS A 54 -11.48 -23.28 7.05
N GLY A 55 -10.72 -23.09 8.14
CA GLY A 55 -10.85 -21.92 9.01
C GLY A 55 -10.23 -20.66 8.40
N ARG A 56 -10.39 -19.51 9.08
CA ARG A 56 -9.81 -18.23 8.65
C ARG A 56 -8.30 -18.34 8.49
N LEU A 57 -7.77 -17.81 7.40
CA LEU A 57 -6.33 -17.63 7.24
C LEU A 57 -5.78 -16.73 8.37
N SER A 58 -4.68 -17.14 9.01
CA SER A 58 -4.03 -16.33 10.06
C SER A 58 -3.17 -15.22 9.46
N MET A 59 -2.91 -14.15 10.23
CA MET A 59 -2.01 -13.07 9.81
C MET A 59 -0.60 -13.60 9.47
N GLU A 60 -0.09 -14.55 10.25
CA GLU A 60 1.18 -15.21 9.97
C GLU A 60 1.13 -15.96 8.63
N SER A 61 0.03 -16.66 8.33
CA SER A 61 -0.11 -17.35 7.04
C SER A 61 -0.12 -16.37 5.87
N VAL A 62 -0.79 -15.22 6.01
CA VAL A 62 -0.76 -14.14 5.00
C VAL A 62 0.67 -13.65 4.79
N TYR A 63 1.41 -13.39 5.88
CA TYR A 63 2.82 -12.97 5.79
C TYR A 63 3.67 -14.00 5.04
N GLN A 64 3.55 -15.28 5.42
CA GLN A 64 4.31 -16.36 4.79
C GLN A 64 3.95 -16.55 3.31
N ILE A 65 2.68 -16.37 2.92
CA ILE A 65 2.26 -16.39 1.51
C ILE A 65 2.98 -15.29 0.74
N VAL A 66 2.88 -14.04 1.21
CA VAL A 66 3.53 -12.89 0.54
C VAL A 66 5.04 -13.08 0.45
N LYS A 67 5.68 -13.48 1.57
CA LYS A 67 7.12 -13.74 1.61
C LYS A 67 7.55 -14.79 0.58
N ARG A 68 6.84 -15.92 0.51
CA ARG A 68 7.16 -16.98 -0.45
C ARG A 68 6.97 -16.52 -1.89
N THR A 69 5.87 -15.82 -2.18
CA THR A 69 5.62 -15.26 -3.51
C THR A 69 6.71 -14.28 -3.92
N ALA A 70 7.18 -13.43 -3.01
CA ALA A 70 8.27 -12.49 -3.27
C ALA A 70 9.58 -13.22 -3.61
N ILE A 71 9.95 -14.24 -2.84
CA ILE A 71 11.14 -15.06 -3.10
C ILE A 71 11.04 -15.75 -4.46
N THR A 72 9.89 -16.34 -4.79
CA THR A 72 9.67 -16.97 -6.11
C THR A 72 9.76 -15.97 -7.26
N ALA A 73 9.36 -14.72 -7.04
CA ALA A 73 9.47 -13.64 -8.01
C ALA A 73 10.89 -13.01 -8.09
N GLY A 74 11.86 -13.49 -7.30
CA GLY A 74 13.21 -12.91 -7.24
C GLY A 74 13.28 -11.56 -6.53
N LEU A 75 12.29 -11.23 -5.71
CA LEU A 75 12.22 -10.00 -4.94
C LEU A 75 12.80 -10.17 -3.52
N PRO A 76 13.18 -9.07 -2.85
CA PRO A 76 13.52 -9.09 -1.43
C PRO A 76 12.37 -9.63 -0.57
N GLU A 77 12.68 -10.03 0.65
CA GLU A 77 11.65 -10.40 1.63
C GLU A 77 10.75 -9.19 1.94
N ILE A 78 9.47 -9.31 1.58
CA ILE A 78 8.45 -8.30 1.82
C ILE A 78 7.21 -8.93 2.49
N GLY A 79 6.44 -8.10 3.18
CA GLY A 79 5.18 -8.50 3.82
C GLY A 79 3.98 -7.69 3.34
N ALA A 80 2.81 -7.98 3.90
CA ALA A 80 1.55 -7.30 3.54
C ALA A 80 1.60 -5.77 3.73
N HIS A 81 2.37 -5.28 4.71
CA HIS A 81 2.57 -3.85 4.91
C HIS A 81 3.34 -3.20 3.75
N THR A 82 4.38 -3.85 3.22
CA THR A 82 5.12 -3.37 2.05
C THR A 82 4.19 -3.24 0.84
N LEU A 83 3.35 -4.24 0.58
CA LEU A 83 2.36 -4.18 -0.49
C LEU A 83 1.38 -3.02 -0.31
N ARG A 84 0.89 -2.79 0.92
CA ARG A 84 0.03 -1.64 1.24
C ARG A 84 0.74 -0.33 0.95
N HIS A 85 2.00 -0.22 1.34
CA HIS A 85 2.80 0.98 1.14
C HIS A 85 2.95 1.28 -0.35
N THR A 86 3.35 0.28 -1.15
CA THR A 86 3.45 0.40 -2.61
C THR A 86 2.12 0.81 -3.24
N GLY A 87 1.00 0.20 -2.84
CA GLY A 87 -0.32 0.56 -3.37
C GLY A 87 -0.71 2.02 -3.07
N CYS A 88 -0.37 2.54 -1.89
CA CYS A 88 -0.59 3.94 -1.55
C CYS A 88 0.28 4.87 -2.41
N THR A 89 1.58 4.56 -2.55
CA THR A 89 2.49 5.34 -3.39
C THR A 89 2.03 5.38 -4.84
N LEU A 90 1.68 4.23 -5.42
CA LEU A 90 1.19 4.15 -6.81
C LEU A 90 -0.11 4.95 -7.00
N ALA A 91 -1.01 4.96 -6.01
CA ALA A 91 -2.22 5.76 -6.08
C ALA A 91 -1.91 7.27 -6.09
N ILE A 92 -0.97 7.73 -5.26
CA ILE A 92 -0.51 9.13 -5.26
C ILE A 92 0.14 9.48 -6.59
N GLU A 93 1.00 8.60 -7.13
CA GLU A 93 1.66 8.79 -8.43
C GLU A 93 0.66 8.86 -9.59
N ALA A 94 -0.44 8.10 -9.50
CA ALA A 94 -1.55 8.15 -10.46
C ALA A 94 -2.46 9.38 -10.28
N GLY A 95 -2.15 10.29 -9.34
CA GLY A 95 -2.87 11.55 -9.12
C GLY A 95 -3.94 11.53 -8.04
N ALA A 96 -4.04 10.47 -7.23
CA ALA A 96 -4.94 10.46 -6.08
C ALA A 96 -4.47 11.48 -5.03
N SER A 97 -5.42 12.22 -4.44
CA SER A 97 -5.11 13.14 -3.36
C SER A 97 -4.70 12.38 -2.09
N LEU A 98 -3.92 13.04 -1.23
CA LEU A 98 -3.52 12.47 0.06
C LEU A 98 -4.73 12.04 0.90
N GLN A 99 -5.82 12.82 0.85
CA GLN A 99 -7.07 12.50 1.53
C GLN A 99 -7.71 11.22 0.98
N GLN A 100 -7.76 11.06 -0.36
CA GLN A 100 -8.29 9.84 -0.98
C GLN A 100 -7.49 8.60 -0.56
N VAL A 101 -6.16 8.72 -0.53
CA VAL A 101 -5.27 7.63 -0.11
C VAL A 101 -5.39 7.36 1.39
N GLN A 102 -5.54 8.38 2.24
CA GLN A 102 -5.80 8.20 3.68
C GLN A 102 -7.10 7.46 3.95
N THR A 103 -8.19 7.82 3.25
CA THR A 103 -9.47 7.12 3.34
C THR A 103 -9.32 5.66 2.91
N HIS A 104 -8.65 5.39 1.80
CA HIS A 104 -8.40 4.03 1.31
C HIS A 104 -7.52 3.20 2.27
N ALA A 105 -6.44 3.81 2.76
CA ALA A 105 -5.48 3.23 3.69
C ALA A 105 -5.97 3.23 5.14
N ARG A 106 -7.14 3.78 5.47
CA ARG A 106 -7.77 3.68 6.80
C ARG A 106 -6.82 3.99 7.96
N HIS A 107 -5.90 4.94 7.76
CA HIS A 107 -4.96 5.35 8.80
C HIS A 107 -5.64 6.33 9.74
N LYS A 108 -5.66 6.02 11.04
CA LYS A 108 -6.15 6.93 12.07
C LYS A 108 -5.17 8.10 12.33
N ASN A 109 -3.94 7.99 11.82
CA ASN A 109 -2.88 8.98 12.06
C ASN A 109 -2.20 9.41 10.75
N ILE A 110 -2.07 10.73 10.57
CA ILE A 110 -1.60 11.38 9.34
C ILE A 110 -0.10 11.12 9.08
N GLU A 111 0.71 10.94 10.15
CA GLU A 111 2.16 10.72 10.09
C GLU A 111 2.57 9.52 9.23
N THR A 112 1.82 8.41 9.24
CA THR A 112 2.16 7.22 8.43
C THR A 112 1.92 7.43 6.93
N THR A 113 1.18 8.47 6.56
CA THR A 113 0.92 8.81 5.16
C THR A 113 1.98 9.79 4.62
N MET A 114 2.51 10.66 5.48
CA MET A 114 3.62 11.55 5.13
C MET A 114 4.89 10.77 4.76
N VAL A 115 5.12 9.60 5.36
CA VAL A 115 6.23 8.69 4.98
C VAL A 115 6.19 8.31 3.48
N TYR A 116 5.01 8.21 2.87
CA TYR A 116 4.89 7.93 1.42
C TYR A 116 5.42 9.06 0.54
N ILE A 117 5.19 10.30 0.97
CA ILE A 117 5.65 11.50 0.26
C ILE A 117 7.14 11.72 0.52
N HIS A 118 7.60 11.52 1.75
CA HIS A 118 8.99 11.76 2.12
C HIS A 118 10.00 10.88 1.36
N GLN A 119 9.60 9.70 0.87
CA GLN A 119 10.48 8.90 0.00
C GLN A 119 10.67 9.51 -1.41
N ARG A 120 9.68 10.27 -1.91
CA ARG A 120 9.72 10.98 -3.19
C ARG A 120 10.60 12.23 -3.14
N ASP A 121 10.51 12.99 -2.05
CA ASP A 121 11.03 14.36 -2.00
C ASP A 121 12.52 14.45 -1.60
N ARG A 122 13.16 13.36 -1.15
CA ARG A 122 14.57 13.39 -0.71
C ARG A 122 15.59 13.78 -1.80
N LEU A 123 15.24 13.68 -3.08
CA LEU A 123 16.12 14.09 -4.19
C LEU A 123 15.59 15.30 -4.98
N ARG A 124 14.30 15.62 -4.87
CA ARG A 124 13.68 16.73 -5.63
C ARG A 124 13.45 18.00 -4.80
N ASP A 125 13.52 17.88 -3.48
CA ASP A 125 13.35 18.97 -2.52
C ASP A 125 14.54 18.94 -1.54
N SER A 126 15.75 18.90 -2.11
CA SER A 126 16.96 18.88 -1.31
C SER A 126 17.21 20.28 -0.76
N ALA A 127 17.55 20.40 0.52
CA ALA A 127 17.99 21.67 1.09
C ALA A 127 19.18 22.27 0.30
N ALA A 128 19.96 21.42 -0.40
CA ALA A 128 21.04 21.85 -1.28
C ALA A 128 20.55 22.75 -2.43
N ASP A 129 19.33 22.57 -2.93
CA ASP A 129 18.76 23.37 -4.02
C ASP A 129 18.49 24.83 -3.61
N PHE A 130 18.46 25.10 -2.31
CA PHE A 130 18.26 26.44 -1.71
C PHE A 130 19.57 27.08 -1.22
N ILE A 131 20.71 26.42 -1.40
CA ILE A 131 22.03 26.97 -1.03
C ILE A 131 22.57 27.80 -2.21
N HIS A 132 22.34 29.12 -2.17
CA HIS A 132 22.89 30.06 -3.15
C HIS A 132 24.27 30.60 -2.70
N VAL A 133 25.34 29.84 -2.91
CA VAL A 133 26.70 30.36 -2.75
C VAL A 133 27.09 31.13 -4.01
N LYS A 134 27.30 32.45 -3.90
CA LYS A 134 28.00 33.21 -4.93
C LYS A 134 29.48 32.81 -4.86
N ALA A 135 29.96 32.13 -5.89
CA ALA A 135 31.40 31.97 -6.08
C ALA A 135 31.98 33.36 -6.38
N ASP A 136 32.80 33.87 -5.48
CA ASP A 136 33.64 35.04 -5.77
C ASP A 136 34.58 34.64 -6.91
N LYS A 137 34.57 35.42 -8.00
CA LYS A 137 35.58 35.25 -9.05
C LYS A 137 36.92 35.63 -8.43
N PRO A 138 37.98 34.82 -8.56
CA PRO A 138 39.32 35.29 -8.22
C PRO A 138 39.62 36.51 -9.10
N SER A 139 39.97 37.61 -8.45
CA SER A 139 40.37 38.87 -9.07
C SER A 139 41.52 38.60 -10.03
N SER A 140 41.28 38.81 -11.33
CA SER A 140 42.31 38.89 -12.33
C SER A 140 42.96 40.27 -12.26
N GLU A 141 43.97 40.41 -11.41
CA GLU A 141 44.96 41.49 -11.32
C GLU A 141 46.07 40.84 -10.47
N GLU A 142 47.22 40.47 -11.03
CA GLU A 142 48.32 41.38 -11.33
C GLU A 142 48.99 41.04 -12.66
N SER A 143 49.09 42.05 -13.52
CA SER A 143 50.11 42.17 -14.55
C SER A 143 51.17 43.13 -14.02
N GLU A 144 52.39 42.65 -13.78
CA GLU A 144 53.67 43.31 -14.10
C GLU A 144 54.86 42.40 -13.82
#